data_AF-A0A2N2ZDG7-F1
#
_entry.id   AF-A0A2N2ZDG7-F1
#
_cell.length_a   1.000
_cell.length_b   1.000
_cell.length_c   1.000
_cell.angle_alpha   90.00
_cell.angle_beta   90.00
_cell.angle_gamma   90.00
#
_symmetry.space_group_name_H-M   'P 1'
#
loop_
_entity.id
_entity.type
_entity.pdbx_description
1 polymer ?
#
loop_
_entity_poly.entity_id
_entity_poly.type
_entity_poly.pdbx_seq_one_letter_code
_entity_poly.pdbx_strand_id
1 'polypeptide(L)'
;MKRINNFSIQIIVSLAFTLAAYAILKTANHPAQVDLIIEGVVFTVAGIIGLRGFFSKSNSRTKLFHRFELFYGLTYSIVAISCFLGITYFFKNPHVHEVGLQDVKNSPMLISMSAIKSISFVFMFLAWFFFYQNLKIKAGALKQILAFLIGFGFYFGISLFILSKTGDQSILSLGIIVGAAIGLFAVIALHRATRFLTIIFLLFSTVHLWEFYLMGMHKDLVTG
;
A
#
# COMPACT_ATOMS: atom_id res chain seq x y z
N MET A 1 -2.00 -29.77 25.79
CA MET A 1 -1.43 -29.07 24.61
C MET A 1 -1.73 -27.58 24.74
N LYS A 2 -0.69 -26.73 24.93
CA LYS A 2 -0.85 -25.28 24.92
C LYS A 2 -1.37 -24.88 23.53
N ARG A 3 -2.51 -24.18 23.45
CA ARG A 3 -2.97 -23.55 22.20
C ARG A 3 -1.83 -22.68 21.68
N ILE A 4 -1.18 -23.12 20.60
CA ILE A 4 -0.26 -22.25 19.88
C ILE A 4 -1.12 -21.06 19.45
N ASN A 5 -0.70 -19.86 19.85
CA ASN A 5 -1.47 -18.65 19.60
C ASN A 5 -1.50 -18.44 18.07
N ASN A 6 -2.68 -18.50 17.45
CA ASN A 6 -2.85 -18.38 15.98
C ASN A 6 -2.08 -17.18 15.40
N PHE A 7 -1.93 -16.11 16.19
CA PHE A 7 -1.17 -14.93 15.83
C PHE A 7 0.34 -15.17 15.64
N SER A 8 0.98 -15.96 16.52
CA SER A 8 2.41 -16.29 16.39
C SER A 8 2.68 -17.13 15.14
N ILE A 9 1.78 -18.06 14.82
CA ILE A 9 1.85 -18.84 13.57
C ILE A 9 1.70 -17.90 12.37
N GLN A 10 0.74 -16.97 12.39
CA GLN A 10 0.56 -16.00 11.31
C GLN A 10 1.81 -15.16 11.07
N ILE A 11 2.47 -14.67 12.12
CA ILE A 11 3.73 -13.92 11.98
C ILE A 11 4.82 -14.78 11.34
N ILE A 12 5.00 -16.02 11.81
CA ILE A 12 6.02 -16.93 11.27
C ILE A 12 5.75 -17.25 9.80
N VAL A 13 4.50 -17.54 9.45
CA VAL A 13 4.09 -17.81 8.07
C VAL A 13 4.33 -16.59 7.18
N SER A 14 3.91 -15.39 7.62
CA SER A 14 4.18 -14.16 6.87
C SER A 14 5.67 -13.92 6.69
N LEU A 15 6.48 -14.11 7.74
CA LEU A 15 7.94 -13.96 7.66
C LEU A 15 8.56 -14.95 6.68
N ALA A 16 8.11 -16.22 6.70
CA ALA A 16 8.58 -17.24 5.76
C ALA A 16 8.23 -16.87 4.31
N PHE A 17 7.01 -16.38 4.05
CA PHE A 17 6.63 -15.88 2.72
C PHE A 17 7.47 -14.68 2.28
N THR A 18 7.72 -13.71 3.16
CA THR A 18 8.56 -12.55 2.86
C THR A 18 10.00 -12.96 2.55
N LEU A 19 10.58 -13.87 3.34
CA LEU A 19 11.94 -14.37 3.10
C LEU A 19 12.04 -15.17 1.79
N ALA A 20 11.03 -15.99 1.48
CA ALA A 20 10.96 -16.70 0.21
C ALA A 20 10.84 -15.74 -0.98
N ALA A 21 9.94 -14.75 -0.90
CA ALA A 21 9.80 -13.72 -1.93
C ALA A 21 11.12 -12.97 -2.15
N TYR A 22 11.79 -12.54 -1.07
CA TYR A 22 13.08 -11.88 -1.14
C TYR A 22 14.17 -12.77 -1.79
N ALA A 23 14.24 -14.05 -1.42
CA ALA A 23 15.19 -14.98 -2.01
C ALA A 23 14.98 -15.18 -3.51
N ILE A 24 13.72 -15.26 -3.96
CA ILE A 24 13.36 -15.35 -5.38
C ILE A 24 13.75 -14.05 -6.10
N LEU A 25 13.39 -12.88 -5.55
CA LEU A 25 13.72 -11.58 -6.13
C LEU A 25 15.23 -11.37 -6.30
N LYS A 26 16.01 -11.71 -5.26
CA LYS A 26 17.47 -11.56 -5.25
C LYS A 26 18.18 -12.42 -6.30
N THR A 27 17.57 -13.54 -6.70
CA THR A 27 18.16 -14.50 -7.64
C THR A 27 17.51 -14.46 -9.02
N ALA A 28 16.52 -13.59 -9.22
CA ALA A 28 15.79 -13.47 -10.48
C ALA A 28 16.63 -12.77 -11.55
N ASN A 29 16.61 -13.31 -12.77
CA ASN A 29 17.18 -12.64 -13.94
C ASN A 29 16.41 -11.34 -14.31
N HIS A 30 15.14 -11.25 -13.90
CA HIS A 30 14.29 -10.08 -14.11
C HIS A 30 13.52 -9.73 -12.82
N PRO A 31 14.18 -9.07 -11.84
CA PRO A 31 13.61 -8.81 -10.52
C PRO A 31 12.30 -8.02 -10.57
N ALA A 32 12.21 -7.00 -11.42
CA ALA A 32 11.01 -6.18 -11.57
C ALA A 32 9.79 -6.99 -12.07
N GLN A 33 10.00 -7.92 -13.00
CA GLN A 33 8.94 -8.81 -13.47
C GLN A 33 8.48 -9.76 -12.35
N VAL A 34 9.43 -10.34 -11.61
CA VAL A 34 9.13 -11.25 -10.49
C VAL A 34 8.37 -10.52 -9.38
N ASP A 35 8.76 -9.30 -9.07
CA ASP A 35 8.09 -8.46 -8.08
C ASP A 35 6.62 -8.23 -8.45
N LEU A 36 6.36 -7.79 -9.68
CA LEU A 36 4.99 -7.61 -10.18
C LEU A 36 4.16 -8.91 -10.18
N ILE A 37 4.79 -10.07 -10.38
CA ILE A 37 4.10 -11.38 -10.27
C ILE A 37 3.70 -11.63 -8.82
N ILE A 38 4.62 -11.46 -7.88
CA ILE A 38 4.38 -11.68 -6.45
C ILE A 38 3.29 -10.71 -5.97
N GLU A 39 3.44 -9.41 -6.25
CA GLU A 39 2.46 -8.38 -5.94
C GLU A 39 1.11 -8.68 -6.58
N GLY A 40 1.08 -9.02 -7.87
CA GLY A 40 -0.15 -9.31 -8.61
C GLY A 40 -0.94 -10.46 -7.99
N VAL A 41 -0.27 -11.53 -7.55
CA VAL A 41 -0.90 -12.65 -6.85
C VAL A 41 -1.44 -12.22 -5.48
N VAL A 42 -0.62 -11.53 -4.68
CA VAL A 42 -1.01 -11.09 -3.33
C VAL A 42 -2.21 -10.15 -3.39
N PHE A 43 -2.19 -9.17 -4.30
CA PHE A 43 -3.27 -8.21 -4.46
C PHE A 43 -4.53 -8.83 -5.07
N THR A 44 -4.39 -9.82 -5.96
CA THR A 44 -5.55 -10.60 -6.44
C THR A 44 -6.23 -11.33 -5.28
N VAL A 45 -5.46 -12.02 -4.43
CA VAL A 45 -6.01 -12.71 -3.26
C VAL A 45 -6.67 -11.73 -2.29
N ALA A 46 -6.04 -10.60 -2.00
CA ALA A 46 -6.62 -9.56 -1.15
C ALA A 46 -7.93 -8.99 -1.73
N GLY A 47 -7.96 -8.74 -3.05
CA GLY A 47 -9.16 -8.29 -3.76
C GLY A 47 -10.31 -9.29 -3.66
N ILE A 48 -10.03 -10.58 -3.88
CA ILE A 48 -11.01 -11.67 -3.76
C ILE A 48 -11.55 -11.75 -2.33
N ILE A 49 -10.68 -11.66 -1.32
CA ILE A 49 -11.12 -11.69 0.09
C ILE A 49 -12.07 -10.54 0.40
N GLY A 50 -11.74 -9.31 -0.01
CA GLY A 50 -12.59 -8.14 0.17
C GLY A 50 -13.94 -8.27 -0.51
N LEU A 51 -13.95 -8.62 -1.80
CA LEU A 51 -15.18 -8.79 -2.58
C LEU A 51 -16.04 -9.95 -2.04
N ARG A 52 -15.43 -11.08 -1.70
CA ARG A 52 -16.14 -12.20 -1.06
C ARG A 52 -16.76 -11.78 0.27
N GLY A 53 -16.05 -10.98 1.06
CA GLY A 53 -16.60 -10.39 2.28
C GLY A 53 -17.84 -9.56 2.01
N PHE A 54 -17.76 -8.66 1.03
CA PHE A 54 -18.88 -7.82 0.62
C PHE A 54 -20.10 -8.62 0.15
N PHE A 55 -19.91 -9.65 -0.68
CA PHE A 55 -21.00 -10.48 -1.20
C PHE A 55 -21.54 -11.50 -0.18
N SER A 56 -20.85 -11.73 0.94
CA SER A 56 -21.33 -12.65 1.97
C SER A 56 -22.56 -12.08 2.69
N LYS A 57 -23.64 -12.86 2.77
CA LYS A 57 -24.90 -12.50 3.46
C LYS A 57 -24.79 -12.64 4.99
N SER A 58 -23.75 -12.06 5.59
CA SER A 58 -23.55 -12.14 7.03
C SER A 58 -24.32 -11.03 7.75
N ASN A 59 -25.38 -11.41 8.48
CA ASN A 59 -26.20 -10.46 9.27
C ASN A 59 -25.44 -9.83 10.45
N SER A 60 -24.23 -10.29 10.79
CA SER A 60 -23.43 -9.74 11.89
C SER A 60 -22.59 -8.52 11.49
N ARG A 61 -22.53 -8.18 10.19
CA ARG A 61 -21.71 -7.07 9.68
C ARG A 61 -22.52 -5.77 9.62
N THR A 62 -21.88 -4.66 9.98
CA THR A 62 -22.50 -3.34 9.83
C THR A 62 -22.48 -2.91 8.35
N LYS A 63 -23.40 -2.02 7.96
CA LYS A 63 -23.41 -1.40 6.63
C LYS A 63 -22.09 -0.71 6.29
N LEU A 64 -21.43 -0.09 7.29
CA LEU A 64 -20.14 0.56 7.13
C LEU A 64 -19.03 -0.45 6.86
N PHE A 65 -19.03 -1.57 7.57
CA PHE A 65 -18.04 -2.63 7.36
C PHE A 65 -18.19 -3.27 5.97
N HIS A 66 -19.43 -3.49 5.49
CA HIS A 66 -19.64 -3.95 4.11
C HIS A 66 -19.10 -2.97 3.07
N ARG A 67 -19.28 -1.66 3.28
CA ARG A 67 -18.69 -0.66 2.37
C ARG A 67 -17.16 -0.69 2.42
N PHE A 68 -16.57 -0.85 3.61
CA PHE A 68 -15.13 -1.07 3.73
C PHE A 68 -14.67 -2.26 2.90
N GLU A 69 -15.34 -3.42 3.01
CA GLU A 69 -14.97 -4.63 2.26
C GLU A 69 -15.09 -4.46 0.75
N LEU A 70 -16.13 -3.74 0.28
CA LEU A 70 -16.27 -3.40 -1.14
C LEU A 70 -15.08 -2.57 -1.62
N PHE A 71 -14.80 -1.44 -0.96
CA PHE A 71 -13.72 -0.55 -1.40
C PHE A 71 -12.33 -1.14 -1.18
N TYR A 72 -12.15 -1.97 -0.15
CA TYR A 72 -10.94 -2.77 0.04
C TYR A 72 -10.77 -3.74 -1.13
N GLY A 73 -11.81 -4.51 -1.46
CA GLY A 73 -11.80 -5.43 -2.60
C GLY A 73 -11.51 -4.74 -3.93
N LEU A 74 -12.15 -3.59 -4.20
CA LEU A 74 -11.93 -2.78 -5.40
C LEU A 74 -10.50 -2.23 -5.46
N THR A 75 -9.97 -1.73 -4.34
CA THR A 75 -8.58 -1.22 -4.25
C THR A 75 -7.59 -2.26 -4.75
N TYR A 76 -7.61 -3.45 -4.15
CA TYR A 76 -6.62 -4.48 -4.47
C TYR A 76 -6.87 -5.16 -5.81
N SER A 77 -8.12 -5.22 -6.28
CA SER A 77 -8.42 -5.68 -7.64
C SER A 77 -7.84 -4.75 -8.70
N ILE A 78 -7.94 -3.42 -8.48
CA ILE A 78 -7.34 -2.42 -9.38
C ILE A 78 -5.81 -2.50 -9.37
N VAL A 79 -5.20 -2.62 -8.18
CA VAL A 79 -3.73 -2.78 -8.09
C VAL A 79 -3.28 -4.05 -8.82
N ALA A 80 -4.00 -5.17 -8.66
CA ALA A 80 -3.70 -6.40 -9.38
C ALA A 80 -3.77 -6.22 -10.92
N ILE A 81 -4.79 -5.51 -11.42
CA ILE A 81 -4.88 -5.16 -12.86
C ILE A 81 -3.64 -4.35 -13.30
N SER A 82 -3.21 -3.36 -12.52
CA SER A 82 -1.98 -2.62 -12.80
C SER A 82 -0.75 -3.52 -12.84
N CYS A 83 -0.60 -4.47 -11.90
CA CYS A 83 0.50 -5.43 -11.91
C CYS A 83 0.48 -6.29 -13.19
N PHE A 84 -0.69 -6.79 -13.61
CA PHE A 84 -0.81 -7.59 -14.84
C PHE A 84 -0.51 -6.77 -16.11
N LEU A 85 -0.84 -5.49 -16.14
CA LEU A 85 -0.43 -4.60 -17.23
C LEU A 85 1.10 -4.41 -17.27
N GLY A 86 1.75 -4.24 -16.11
CA GLY A 86 3.20 -4.17 -16.01
C GLY A 86 3.89 -5.47 -16.48
N ILE A 87 3.37 -6.63 -16.05
CA ILE A 87 3.84 -7.94 -16.52
C ILE A 87 3.70 -8.06 -18.05
N THR A 88 2.56 -7.65 -18.60
CA THR A 88 2.32 -7.65 -20.05
C THR A 88 3.31 -6.75 -20.78
N TYR A 89 3.67 -5.60 -20.21
CA TYR A 89 4.67 -4.70 -20.76
C TYR A 89 6.05 -5.36 -20.83
N PHE A 90 6.51 -6.00 -19.75
CA PHE A 90 7.80 -6.70 -19.73
C PHE A 90 7.84 -7.89 -20.70
N PHE A 91 6.74 -8.65 -20.84
CA PHE A 91 6.67 -9.70 -21.86
C PHE A 91 6.77 -9.17 -23.29
N LYS A 92 6.24 -7.97 -23.56
CA LYS A 92 6.37 -7.31 -24.87
C LYS A 92 7.73 -6.65 -25.08
N ASN A 93 8.47 -6.36 -24.00
CA ASN A 93 9.75 -5.66 -24.04
C ASN A 93 10.79 -6.40 -23.17
N PRO A 94 11.23 -7.61 -23.57
CA PRO A 94 12.07 -8.48 -22.73
C PRO A 94 13.48 -7.93 -22.47
N HIS A 95 13.90 -6.93 -23.24
CA HIS A 95 15.19 -6.23 -23.09
C HIS A 95 15.13 -5.10 -22.05
N VAL A 96 13.93 -4.68 -21.63
CA VAL A 96 13.75 -3.64 -20.62
C VAL A 96 13.81 -4.28 -19.25
N HIS A 97 14.84 -3.95 -18.47
CA HIS A 97 15.02 -4.43 -17.11
C HIS A 97 14.47 -3.48 -16.05
N GLU A 98 14.44 -2.18 -16.35
CA GLU A 98 13.93 -1.12 -15.49
C GLU A 98 13.05 -0.16 -16.31
N VAL A 99 11.98 0.34 -15.69
CA VAL A 99 11.04 1.28 -16.35
C VAL A 99 11.40 2.70 -15.94
N GLY A 100 12.00 3.44 -16.86
CA GLY A 100 12.30 4.85 -16.67
C GLY A 100 11.08 5.75 -16.92
N LEU A 101 11.20 7.01 -16.50
CA LEU A 101 10.14 8.01 -16.68
C LEU A 101 9.84 8.29 -18.16
N GLN A 102 10.84 8.12 -19.04
CA GLN A 102 10.69 8.26 -20.48
C GLN A 102 9.94 7.07 -21.10
N ASP A 103 10.17 5.86 -20.60
CA ASP A 103 9.43 4.66 -21.02
C ASP A 103 7.95 4.78 -20.66
N VAL A 104 7.66 5.32 -19.47
CA VAL A 104 6.28 5.61 -19.04
C VAL A 104 5.61 6.58 -20.00
N LYS A 105 6.26 7.68 -20.38
CA LYS A 105 5.68 8.69 -21.29
C LYS A 105 5.44 8.16 -22.70
N ASN A 106 6.24 7.20 -23.14
CA ASN A 106 6.21 6.69 -24.51
C ASN A 106 5.34 5.43 -24.67
N SER A 107 4.90 4.82 -23.56
CA SER A 107 4.10 3.59 -23.57
C SER A 107 2.66 3.83 -23.10
N PRO A 108 1.66 3.75 -24.00
CA PRO A 108 0.25 3.84 -23.61
C PRO A 108 -0.15 2.83 -22.53
N MET A 109 0.52 1.68 -22.48
CA MET A 109 0.32 0.64 -21.47
C MET A 109 0.79 1.09 -20.09
N LEU A 110 1.97 1.71 -19.99
CA LEU A 110 2.51 2.21 -18.73
C LEU A 110 1.75 3.44 -18.24
N ILE A 111 1.30 4.32 -19.14
CA ILE A 111 0.38 5.43 -18.81
C ILE A 111 -0.92 4.87 -18.22
N SER A 112 -1.52 3.86 -18.88
CA SER A 112 -2.75 3.21 -18.40
C SER A 112 -2.54 2.56 -17.03
N MET A 113 -1.41 1.86 -16.83
CA MET A 113 -1.03 1.27 -15.55
C MET A 113 -0.97 2.32 -14.43
N SER A 114 -0.32 3.46 -14.69
CA SER A 114 -0.19 4.58 -13.74
C SER A 114 -1.53 5.22 -13.40
N ALA A 115 -2.38 5.43 -14.41
CA ALA A 115 -3.73 5.97 -14.22
C ALA A 115 -4.61 5.02 -13.39
N ILE A 116 -4.60 3.72 -13.71
CA ILE A 116 -5.35 2.69 -12.97
C ILE A 116 -4.85 2.61 -11.52
N LYS A 117 -3.52 2.62 -11.29
CA LYS A 117 -2.93 2.65 -9.94
C LYS A 117 -3.34 3.90 -9.16
N SER A 118 -3.51 5.04 -9.83
CA SER A 118 -3.99 6.26 -9.16
C SER A 118 -5.43 6.14 -8.65
N ILE A 119 -6.30 5.40 -9.35
CA ILE A 119 -7.68 5.14 -8.92
C ILE A 119 -7.71 4.26 -7.65
N SER A 120 -6.77 3.32 -7.49
CA SER A 120 -6.74 2.49 -6.27
C SER A 120 -6.51 3.32 -5.01
N PHE A 121 -5.79 4.44 -5.09
CA PHE A 121 -5.64 5.35 -3.94
C PHE A 121 -6.97 5.93 -3.50
N VAL A 122 -7.84 6.34 -4.44
CA VAL A 122 -9.18 6.86 -4.11
C VAL A 122 -10.00 5.81 -3.37
N PHE A 123 -10.02 4.57 -3.87
CA PHE A 123 -10.73 3.47 -3.22
C PHE A 123 -10.13 3.10 -1.87
N MET A 124 -8.80 3.16 -1.74
CA MET A 124 -8.12 2.93 -0.48
C MET A 124 -8.58 3.96 0.57
N PHE A 125 -8.62 5.24 0.22
CA PHE A 125 -9.14 6.29 1.11
C PHE A 125 -10.59 6.03 1.53
N LEU A 126 -11.46 5.65 0.59
CA LEU A 126 -12.85 5.32 0.89
C LEU A 126 -12.95 4.11 1.82
N ALA A 127 -12.17 3.06 1.57
CA ALA A 127 -12.12 1.88 2.44
C ALA A 127 -11.77 2.28 3.87
N TRP A 128 -10.65 2.97 4.06
CA TRP A 128 -10.20 3.38 5.39
C TRP A 128 -11.15 4.37 6.06
N PHE A 129 -11.80 5.25 5.31
CA PHE A 129 -12.83 6.13 5.83
C PHE A 129 -14.02 5.34 6.41
N PHE A 130 -14.55 4.35 5.67
CA PHE A 130 -15.64 3.51 6.18
C PHE A 130 -15.21 2.63 7.35
N PHE A 131 -13.96 2.16 7.34
CA PHE A 131 -13.40 1.43 8.47
C PHE A 131 -13.30 2.31 9.73
N TYR A 132 -12.79 3.53 9.60
CA TYR A 132 -12.75 4.53 10.67
C TYR A 132 -14.14 4.78 11.26
N GLN A 133 -15.14 5.04 10.42
CA GLN A 133 -16.52 5.25 10.86
C GLN A 133 -17.08 4.03 11.61
N ASN A 134 -16.68 2.81 11.22
CA ASN A 134 -17.12 1.59 11.86
C ASN A 134 -16.52 1.37 13.26
N LEU A 135 -15.33 1.90 13.55
CA LEU A 135 -14.62 1.67 14.82
C LEU A 135 -15.24 2.37 16.04
N LYS A 136 -16.14 3.34 15.83
CA LYS A 136 -16.79 4.12 16.91
C LYS A 136 -15.80 4.64 17.96
N ILE A 137 -14.74 5.30 17.49
CA ILE A 137 -13.63 5.77 18.33
C ILE A 137 -14.15 6.78 19.37
N LYS A 138 -14.01 6.45 20.67
CA LYS A 138 -14.51 7.26 21.80
C LYS A 138 -13.64 8.48 22.16
N ALA A 139 -12.72 8.88 21.29
CA ALA A 139 -11.85 10.04 21.52
C ALA A 139 -12.60 11.34 21.17
N GLY A 140 -12.42 12.40 21.96
CA GLY A 140 -12.98 13.71 21.63
C GLY A 140 -12.39 14.30 20.33
N ALA A 141 -13.13 15.19 19.67
CA ALA A 141 -12.77 15.75 18.36
C ALA A 141 -11.37 16.38 18.34
N LEU A 142 -11.00 17.13 19.37
CA LEU A 142 -9.67 17.74 19.51
C LEU A 142 -8.55 16.69 19.44
N LYS A 143 -8.73 15.55 20.13
CA LYS A 143 -7.73 14.48 20.14
C LYS A 143 -7.61 13.79 18.79
N GLN A 144 -8.71 13.65 18.06
CA GLN A 144 -8.71 13.08 16.71
C GLN A 144 -8.01 14.02 15.73
N ILE A 145 -8.33 15.32 15.76
CA ILE A 145 -7.67 16.34 14.94
C ILE A 145 -6.17 16.37 15.23
N LEU A 146 -5.79 16.38 16.51
CA LEU A 146 -4.38 16.38 16.88
C LEU A 146 -3.65 15.11 16.41
N ALA A 147 -4.27 13.93 16.56
CA ALA A 147 -3.70 12.68 16.06
C ALA A 147 -3.51 12.71 14.54
N PHE A 148 -4.50 13.23 13.80
CA PHE A 148 -4.40 13.43 12.36
C PHE A 148 -3.25 14.36 12.00
N LEU A 149 -3.21 15.56 12.60
CA LEU A 149 -2.22 16.59 12.30
C LEU A 149 -0.80 16.13 12.64
N ILE A 150 -0.61 15.39 13.74
CA ILE A 150 0.71 14.83 14.09
C ILE A 150 1.12 13.77 13.08
N GLY A 151 0.24 12.82 12.75
CA GLY A 151 0.54 11.78 11.76
C GLY A 151 0.85 12.36 10.38
N PHE A 152 0.00 13.28 9.91
CA PHE A 152 0.19 14.00 8.66
C PHE A 152 1.48 14.82 8.68
N GLY A 153 1.66 15.67 9.69
CA GLY A 153 2.79 16.60 9.79
C GLY A 153 4.13 15.89 9.88
N PHE A 154 4.19 14.74 10.57
CA PHE A 154 5.40 13.93 10.62
C PHE A 154 5.79 13.41 9.23
N TYR A 155 4.87 12.75 8.53
CA TYR A 155 5.18 12.21 7.20
C TYR A 155 5.47 13.31 6.19
N PHE A 156 4.62 14.35 6.15
CA PHE A 156 4.79 15.49 5.27
C PHE A 156 6.11 16.23 5.53
N GLY A 157 6.49 16.40 6.79
CA GLY A 157 7.78 17.00 7.17
C GLY A 157 8.97 16.19 6.65
N ILE A 158 8.92 14.85 6.74
CA ILE A 158 9.96 13.99 6.16
C ILE A 158 9.97 14.12 4.63
N SER A 159 8.81 14.14 3.97
CA SER A 159 8.72 14.36 2.53
C SER A 159 9.35 15.70 2.11
N LEU A 160 9.12 16.78 2.86
CA LEU A 160 9.78 18.08 2.62
C LEU A 160 11.29 18.01 2.82
N PHE A 161 11.77 17.25 3.81
CA PHE A 161 13.19 17.02 4.00
C PHE A 161 13.80 16.28 2.79
N ILE A 162 13.16 15.20 2.32
CA ILE A 162 13.63 14.44 1.13
C ILE A 162 13.62 15.35 -0.10
N LEU A 163 12.55 16.13 -0.32
CA LEU A 163 12.47 17.12 -1.39
C LEU A 163 13.65 18.10 -1.34
N SER A 164 14.00 18.61 -0.15
CA SER A 164 15.14 19.54 0.00
C SER A 164 16.49 18.93 -0.35
N LYS A 165 16.62 17.60 -0.28
CA LYS A 165 17.85 16.85 -0.59
C LYS A 165 17.94 16.38 -2.03
N THR A 166 16.81 16.05 -2.64
CA THR A 166 16.73 15.40 -3.95
C THR A 166 16.28 16.35 -5.07
N GLY A 167 15.57 17.42 -4.72
CA GLY A 167 14.97 18.35 -5.69
C GLY A 167 13.74 17.79 -6.42
N ASP A 168 13.31 16.56 -6.14
CA ASP A 168 12.20 15.90 -6.83
C ASP A 168 10.84 16.40 -6.33
N GLN A 169 10.19 17.23 -7.14
CA GLN A 169 8.87 17.82 -6.86
C GLN A 169 7.75 16.79 -6.73
N SER A 170 7.90 15.57 -7.29
CA SER A 170 6.89 14.52 -7.18
C SER A 170 6.67 14.06 -5.73
N ILE A 171 7.70 14.22 -4.88
CA ILE A 171 7.67 13.92 -3.45
C ILE A 171 6.63 14.78 -2.71
N LEU A 172 6.36 16.00 -3.18
CA LEU A 172 5.39 16.88 -2.54
C LEU A 172 3.97 16.32 -2.65
N SER A 173 3.56 15.92 -3.87
CA SER A 173 2.25 15.31 -4.11
C SER A 173 2.09 14.01 -3.34
N LEU A 174 3.14 13.18 -3.31
CA LEU A 174 3.17 11.96 -2.51
C LEU A 174 3.08 12.25 -1.01
N GLY A 175 3.80 13.26 -0.52
CA GLY A 175 3.79 13.71 0.88
C GLY A 175 2.39 14.14 1.34
N ILE A 176 1.65 14.82 0.48
CA ILE A 176 0.26 15.22 0.76
C ILE A 176 -0.66 14.00 0.79
N ILE A 177 -0.63 13.17 -0.26
CA ILE A 177 -1.54 12.02 -0.40
C ILE A 177 -1.24 10.98 0.68
N VAL A 178 -0.02 10.49 0.77
CA VAL A 178 0.35 9.45 1.74
C VAL A 178 0.35 10.03 3.17
N GLY A 179 0.71 11.30 3.34
CA GLY A 179 0.59 11.98 4.64
C GLY A 179 -0.86 12.04 5.12
N ALA A 180 -1.83 12.30 4.24
CA ALA A 180 -3.24 12.27 4.61
C ALA A 180 -3.71 10.86 5.00
N ALA A 181 -3.21 9.82 4.32
CA ALA A 181 -3.47 8.43 4.69
C ALA A 181 -2.89 8.12 6.08
N ILE A 182 -1.64 8.51 6.36
CA ILE A 182 -1.01 8.29 7.67
C ILE A 182 -1.70 9.07 8.77
N GLY A 183 -2.14 10.30 8.51
CA GLY A 183 -2.99 11.07 9.41
C GLY A 183 -4.27 10.30 9.77
N LEU A 184 -4.96 9.74 8.77
CA LEU A 184 -6.16 8.92 8.99
C LEU A 184 -5.83 7.65 9.81
N PHE A 185 -4.72 6.98 9.53
CA PHE A 185 -4.27 5.81 10.29
C PHE A 185 -3.90 6.14 11.73
N ALA A 186 -3.34 7.33 11.99
CA ALA A 186 -3.06 7.81 13.34
C ALA A 186 -4.36 8.02 14.13
N VAL A 187 -5.42 8.52 13.49
CA VAL A 187 -6.76 8.59 14.10
C VAL A 187 -7.30 7.19 14.37
N ILE A 188 -7.20 6.27 13.41
CA ILE A 188 -7.63 4.87 13.55
C ILE A 188 -6.92 4.22 14.74
N ALA A 189 -5.63 4.51 14.97
CA ALA A 189 -4.81 3.95 16.06
C ALA A 189 -5.28 4.34 17.47
N LEU A 190 -6.15 5.35 17.59
CA LEU A 190 -6.78 5.70 18.85
C LEU A 190 -7.66 4.56 19.38
N HIS A 191 -8.15 3.68 18.49
CA HIS A 191 -8.82 2.45 18.86
C HIS A 191 -7.78 1.36 19.24
N ARG A 192 -7.89 0.76 20.45
CA ARG A 192 -6.85 -0.17 20.94
C ARG A 192 -6.64 -1.38 20.02
N ALA A 193 -7.71 -1.92 19.44
CA ALA A 193 -7.65 -3.11 18.58
C ALA A 193 -6.92 -2.88 17.25
N THR A 194 -6.71 -1.63 16.82
CA THR A 194 -6.12 -1.29 15.51
C THR A 194 -4.67 -0.84 15.61
N ARG A 195 -4.11 -0.68 16.82
CA ARG A 195 -2.74 -0.19 17.02
C ARG A 195 -1.69 -1.03 16.30
N PHE A 196 -1.84 -2.35 16.31
CA PHE A 196 -0.91 -3.24 15.63
C PHE A 196 -0.94 -3.03 14.11
N LEU A 197 -2.13 -2.86 13.54
CA LEU A 197 -2.30 -2.53 12.12
C LEU A 197 -1.63 -1.19 11.78
N THR A 198 -1.80 -0.17 12.63
CA THR A 198 -1.12 1.13 12.44
C THR A 198 0.40 1.00 12.49
N ILE A 199 0.96 0.19 13.40
CA ILE A 199 2.42 -0.04 13.47
C ILE A 199 2.93 -0.66 12.18
N ILE A 200 2.26 -1.70 11.66
CA ILE A 200 2.62 -2.32 10.38
C ILE A 200 2.57 -1.27 9.26
N PHE A 201 1.51 -0.48 9.19
CA PHE A 201 1.35 0.55 8.17
C PHE A 201 2.43 1.64 8.24
N LEU A 202 2.83 2.05 9.44
CA LEU A 202 3.92 3.01 9.65
C LEU A 202 5.28 2.46 9.22
N LEU A 203 5.58 1.19 9.54
CA LEU A 203 6.80 0.52 9.09
C LEU A 203 6.85 0.47 7.56
N PHE A 204 5.75 0.04 6.94
CA PHE A 204 5.62 0.02 5.47
C PHE A 204 5.82 1.41 4.84
N SER A 205 5.18 2.44 5.41
CA SER A 205 5.32 3.83 4.91
C SER A 205 6.74 4.37 5.05
N THR A 206 7.47 3.93 6.07
CA THR A 206 8.87 4.35 6.30
C THR A 206 9.80 3.73 5.27
N VAL A 207 9.59 2.45 4.92
CA VAL A 207 10.33 1.77 3.85
C VAL A 207 10.11 2.49 2.52
N HIS A 208 8.87 2.85 2.18
CA HIS A 208 8.60 3.63 0.97
C HIS A 208 9.25 5.02 0.98
N LEU A 209 9.22 5.76 2.10
CA LEU A 209 9.96 7.04 2.19
C LEU A 209 11.46 6.87 1.93
N TRP A 210 12.03 5.78 2.44
CA TRP A 210 13.43 5.46 2.24
C TRP A 210 13.75 5.15 0.77
N GLU A 211 12.89 4.38 0.09
CA GLU A 211 13.01 4.12 -1.34
C GLU A 211 12.97 5.42 -2.16
N PHE A 212 11.99 6.29 -1.92
CA PHE A 212 11.91 7.57 -2.62
C PHE A 212 13.15 8.45 -2.40
N TYR A 213 13.71 8.42 -1.20
CA TYR A 213 14.99 9.11 -0.94
C TYR A 213 16.14 8.53 -1.75
N LEU A 214 16.26 7.20 -1.85
CA LEU A 214 17.29 6.55 -2.65
C LEU A 214 17.11 6.86 -4.15
N MET A 215 15.88 6.76 -4.68
CA MET A 215 15.57 7.10 -6.08
C MET A 215 15.91 8.55 -6.39
N GLY A 216 15.50 9.48 -5.52
CA GLY A 216 15.74 10.91 -5.70
C GLY A 216 17.21 11.31 -5.59
N MET A 217 18.05 10.44 -5.00
CA MET A 217 19.51 10.57 -5.00
C MET A 217 20.17 9.91 -6.22
N HIS A 218 19.39 9.48 -7.22
CA HIS A 218 19.84 8.74 -8.40
C HIS A 218 20.64 7.47 -8.07
N LYS A 219 20.29 6.81 -6.96
CA LYS A 219 20.83 5.48 -6.66
C LYS A 219 19.95 4.43 -7.30
N ASP A 220 20.59 3.49 -7.99
CA ASP A 220 19.90 2.33 -8.57
C ASP A 220 19.22 1.53 -7.45
N LEU A 221 17.90 1.45 -7.50
CA LEU A 221 17.13 0.53 -6.67
C LEU A 221 16.95 -0.75 -7.44
N VAL A 222 17.62 -1.80 -6.97
CA VAL A 222 17.54 -3.13 -7.60
C VAL A 222 16.19 -3.81 -7.32
N THR A 223 15.43 -3.33 -6.32
CA THR A 223 14.06 -3.78 -6.00
C THR A 223 13.29 -2.67 -5.27
N GLY A 224 11.97 -2.61 -5.45
CA GLY A 224 11.04 -1.98 -4.51
C GLY A 224 10.72 -2.87 -3.31
#